data_AF-A0A8B6F4Q1-F1
#
_entry.id   AF-A0A8B6F4Q1-F1
#
_cell.length_a   1.000
_cell.length_b   1.000
_cell.length_c   1.000
_cell.angle_alpha   90.00
_cell.angle_beta   90.00
_cell.angle_gamma   90.00
#
_symmetry.space_group_name_H-M   'P 1'
#
loop_
_entity.id
_entity.type
_entity.pdbx_description
1 polymer ?
#
loop_
_entity_poly.entity_id
_entity_poly.type
_entity_poly.pdbx_seq_one_letter_code
_entity_poly.pdbx_strand_id
1 'polypeptide(L)'
;MAESATQTASLAVYHYLCQNIVGIEKHVKTLRMMNNVRDNLQSDKTWTIITSGSFGEGLQMRDSDLDVMVVFKFMEICEPTYISFNNDKIHFTMKLDDTQPGFTKLRLVQCNNREILKDCYEAGRDFYISNLLFKQRFLNDPLSTVHGPCLSDNDGLFDIALCLHCKSWITPAKHWITRSNNSWPSYDVKQSIVKHGVLFVPIGVKGSTQEELEWRISFSVGEKLLIFSFTHTQLLCYALVKILLKDVIDLDNDCDMEAARQAFLLSIELFPGQKHNRGFHK
;
A
#
# COMPACT_ATOMS: atom_id res chain seq x y z
N MET A 1 -10.31 33.84 -27.66
CA MET A 1 -9.88 34.45 -26.38
C MET A 1 -9.97 33.48 -25.20
N ALA A 2 -11.11 32.82 -24.96
CA ALA A 2 -11.24 31.82 -23.87
C ALA A 2 -10.23 30.65 -23.97
N GLU A 3 -10.03 30.08 -25.15
CA GLU A 3 -9.11 28.96 -25.40
C GLU A 3 -7.64 29.32 -25.09
N SER A 4 -7.22 30.55 -25.43
CA SER A 4 -5.90 31.09 -25.10
C SER A 4 -5.71 31.32 -23.59
N ALA A 5 -6.77 31.72 -22.88
CA ALA A 5 -6.73 31.90 -21.43
C ALA A 5 -6.67 30.56 -20.69
N THR A 6 -7.45 29.56 -21.14
CA THR A 6 -7.41 28.19 -20.61
C THR A 6 -6.06 27.53 -20.82
N GLN A 7 -5.44 27.72 -22.01
CA GLN A 7 -4.12 27.18 -22.30
C GLN A 7 -3.04 27.84 -21.40
N THR A 8 -3.14 29.14 -21.14
CA THR A 8 -2.23 29.87 -20.24
C THR A 8 -2.36 29.38 -18.79
N ALA A 9 -3.59 29.18 -18.30
CA ALA A 9 -3.84 28.65 -16.97
C ALA A 9 -3.33 27.22 -16.79
N SER A 10 -3.57 26.34 -17.78
CA SER A 10 -3.09 24.95 -17.74
C SER A 10 -1.56 24.86 -17.68
N LEU A 11 -0.86 25.74 -18.40
CA LEU A 11 0.59 25.82 -18.40
C LEU A 11 1.12 26.33 -17.05
N ALA A 12 0.45 27.32 -16.45
CA ALA A 12 0.80 27.83 -15.13
C ALA A 12 0.66 26.75 -14.04
N VAL A 13 -0.45 25.99 -14.05
CA VAL A 13 -0.67 24.88 -13.12
C VAL A 13 0.39 23.80 -13.32
N TYR A 14 0.71 23.44 -14.57
CA TYR A 14 1.77 22.49 -14.89
C TYR A 14 3.12 22.94 -14.30
N HIS A 15 3.53 24.19 -14.56
CA HIS A 15 4.79 24.71 -14.02
C HIS A 15 4.79 24.73 -12.49
N TYR A 16 3.68 25.12 -11.87
CA TYR A 16 3.56 25.11 -10.42
C TYR A 16 3.74 23.70 -9.83
N LEU A 17 3.04 22.70 -10.37
CA LEU A 17 3.16 21.31 -9.93
C LEU A 17 4.58 20.78 -10.11
N CYS A 18 5.21 21.02 -11.27
CA CYS A 18 6.57 20.57 -11.54
C CYS A 18 7.62 21.27 -10.65
N GLN A 19 7.41 22.53 -10.29
CA GLN A 19 8.40 23.29 -9.50
C GLN A 19 8.22 23.11 -8.00
N ASN A 20 6.99 22.97 -7.52
CA ASN A 20 6.69 23.12 -6.09
C ASN A 20 6.14 21.85 -5.42
N ILE A 21 5.66 20.86 -6.18
CA ILE A 21 4.91 19.73 -5.60
C ILE A 21 5.43 18.36 -6.05
N VAL A 22 5.44 18.09 -7.36
CA VAL A 22 5.77 16.77 -7.92
C VAL A 22 7.22 16.69 -8.38
N GLY A 23 7.79 17.79 -8.89
CA GLY A 23 9.07 17.74 -9.59
C GLY A 23 8.90 17.37 -11.07
N ILE A 24 9.98 17.48 -11.84
CA ILE A 24 10.05 16.92 -13.20
C ILE A 24 10.25 15.40 -13.15
N GLU A 25 9.97 14.70 -14.26
CA GLU A 25 10.07 13.24 -14.36
C GLU A 25 11.40 12.67 -13.83
N LYS A 26 12.53 13.32 -14.12
CA LYS A 26 13.85 12.91 -13.63
C LYS A 26 13.94 12.99 -12.10
N HIS A 27 13.41 14.05 -11.48
CA HIS A 27 13.42 14.21 -10.03
C HIS A 27 12.60 13.13 -9.35
N VAL A 28 11.39 12.86 -9.84
CA VAL A 28 10.52 11.78 -9.33
C VAL A 28 11.24 10.43 -9.38
N LYS A 29 11.88 10.09 -10.51
CA LYS A 29 12.64 8.84 -10.64
C LYS A 29 13.80 8.76 -9.64
N THR A 30 14.53 9.85 -9.44
CA THR A 30 15.59 9.93 -8.43
C THR A 30 15.05 9.71 -7.02
N LEU A 31 13.96 10.38 -6.65
CA LEU A 31 13.34 10.22 -5.32
C LEU A 31 12.89 8.78 -5.06
N ARG A 32 12.23 8.16 -6.03
CA ARG A 32 11.82 6.74 -5.94
C ARG A 32 13.03 5.81 -5.73
N MET A 33 14.13 6.07 -6.45
CA MET A 33 15.38 5.31 -6.29
C MET A 33 16.01 5.53 -4.91
N MET A 34 16.08 6.78 -4.44
CA MET A 34 16.60 7.11 -3.11
C MET A 34 15.79 6.43 -2.00
N ASN A 35 14.46 6.43 -2.12
CA ASN A 35 13.59 5.72 -1.18
C ASN A 35 13.87 4.22 -1.20
N ASN A 36 14.03 3.60 -2.38
CA ASN A 36 14.38 2.18 -2.45
C ASN A 36 15.74 1.87 -1.81
N VAL A 37 16.75 2.72 -2.01
CA VAL A 37 18.05 2.57 -1.35
C VAL A 37 17.92 2.70 0.16
N ARG A 38 17.19 3.71 0.65
CA ARG A 38 16.91 3.91 2.08
C ARG A 38 16.20 2.70 2.69
N ASP A 39 15.13 2.23 2.03
CA ASP A 39 14.36 1.05 2.43
C ASP A 39 15.26 -0.19 2.55
N ASN A 40 16.14 -0.41 1.58
CA ASN A 40 17.09 -1.53 1.60
C ASN A 40 18.13 -1.41 2.72
N LEU A 41 18.63 -0.20 3.00
CA LEU A 41 19.60 0.05 4.07
C LEU A 41 18.98 -0.13 5.47
N GLN A 42 17.69 0.15 5.63
CA GLN A 42 16.96 -0.03 6.89
C GLN A 42 16.38 -1.44 7.06
N SER A 43 16.38 -2.24 5.98
CA SER A 43 15.98 -3.64 6.00
C SER A 43 17.11 -4.54 6.51
N ASP A 44 16.76 -5.65 7.16
CA ASP A 44 17.73 -6.61 7.67
C ASP A 44 17.30 -8.07 7.42
N LYS A 45 17.78 -9.03 8.22
CA LYS A 45 17.36 -10.44 8.10
C LYS A 45 15.97 -10.72 8.70
N THR A 46 15.47 -9.87 9.58
CA THR A 46 14.27 -10.07 10.38
C THR A 46 13.06 -9.30 9.85
N TRP A 47 13.27 -8.15 9.21
CA TRP A 47 12.24 -7.35 8.55
C TRP A 47 12.69 -6.76 7.20
N THR A 48 11.71 -6.32 6.42
CA THR A 48 11.89 -5.44 5.25
C THR A 48 11.14 -4.14 5.51
N ILE A 49 11.79 -3.02 5.21
CA ILE A 49 11.19 -1.69 5.24
C ILE A 49 10.69 -1.34 3.84
N ILE A 50 9.51 -0.75 3.74
CA ILE A 50 8.97 -0.22 2.50
C ILE A 50 8.37 1.16 2.79
N THR A 51 8.98 2.22 2.27
CA THR A 51 8.37 3.56 2.31
C THR A 51 7.10 3.53 1.44
N SER A 52 5.96 3.94 2.00
CA SER A 52 4.67 4.02 1.31
C SER A 52 4.22 5.48 1.16
N GLY A 53 2.96 5.68 0.80
CA GLY A 53 2.34 7.01 0.73
C GLY A 53 3.00 7.96 -0.26
N SER A 54 2.77 9.26 -0.07
CA SER A 54 3.22 10.30 -1.00
C SER A 54 4.74 10.27 -1.19
N PHE A 55 5.51 10.15 -0.10
CA PHE A 55 6.96 10.02 -0.20
C PHE A 55 7.36 8.77 -0.98
N GLY A 56 6.81 7.60 -0.64
CA GLY A 56 7.08 6.33 -1.31
C GLY A 56 6.75 6.35 -2.80
N GLU A 57 5.74 7.12 -3.19
CA GLU A 57 5.30 7.34 -4.57
C GLU A 57 6.23 8.29 -5.37
N GLY A 58 7.16 8.96 -4.69
CA GLY A 58 8.08 9.95 -5.26
C GLY A 58 7.50 11.35 -5.35
N LEU A 59 6.48 11.66 -4.53
CA LEU A 59 5.86 12.97 -4.42
C LEU A 59 6.40 13.70 -3.17
N GLN A 60 6.62 15.00 -3.27
CA GLN A 60 7.04 15.85 -2.15
C GLN A 60 5.96 16.88 -1.86
N MET A 61 4.84 16.39 -1.33
CA MET A 61 3.72 17.23 -0.93
C MET A 61 4.02 17.82 0.46
N ARG A 62 3.67 19.10 0.66
CA ARG A 62 3.86 19.76 1.97
C ARG A 62 3.01 19.07 3.03
N ASP A 63 3.54 19.06 4.25
CA ASP A 63 2.87 18.53 5.44
C ASP A 63 2.39 17.08 5.24
N SER A 64 3.12 16.31 4.44
CA SER A 64 2.92 14.87 4.36
C SER A 64 3.70 14.21 5.48
N ASP A 65 3.04 13.30 6.14
CA ASP A 65 3.64 12.30 7.01
C ASP A 65 4.51 11.33 6.20
N LEU A 66 5.39 10.62 6.91
CA LEU A 66 6.21 9.58 6.36
C LEU A 66 5.59 8.21 6.69
N ASP A 67 4.91 7.63 5.71
CA ASP A 67 4.39 6.27 5.81
C ASP A 67 5.49 5.20 5.60
N VAL A 68 5.60 4.28 6.54
CA VAL A 68 6.52 3.15 6.46
C VAL A 68 5.81 1.84 6.77
N MET A 69 5.97 0.85 5.89
CA MET A 69 5.56 -0.53 6.16
C MET A 69 6.75 -1.35 6.66
N VAL A 70 6.61 -1.98 7.83
CA VAL A 70 7.57 -2.91 8.40
C VAL A 70 7.07 -4.33 8.18
N VAL A 71 7.68 -5.05 7.23
CA VAL A 71 7.28 -6.40 6.84
C VAL A 71 8.13 -7.42 7.56
N PHE A 72 7.54 -8.20 8.47
CA PHE A 72 8.26 -9.23 9.23
C PHE A 72 8.57 -10.47 8.38
N LYS A 73 9.82 -10.92 8.38
CA LYS A 73 10.30 -12.05 7.54
C LYS A 73 10.17 -13.42 8.20
N PHE A 74 10.11 -13.44 9.53
CA PHE A 74 10.01 -14.66 10.34
C PHE A 74 8.57 -15.18 10.48
N MET A 75 7.57 -14.38 10.07
CA MET A 75 6.18 -14.78 9.93
C MET A 75 5.80 -14.78 8.46
N GLU A 76 5.04 -15.78 8.03
CA GLU A 76 4.60 -15.93 6.65
C GLU A 76 3.14 -16.38 6.60
N ILE A 77 2.38 -15.77 5.70
CA ILE A 77 1.01 -16.20 5.41
C ILE A 77 1.09 -17.10 4.18
N CYS A 78 0.63 -18.33 4.32
CA CYS A 78 0.59 -19.31 3.26
C CYS A 78 -0.82 -19.36 2.67
N GLU A 79 -0.90 -19.28 1.34
CA GLU A 79 -2.11 -19.66 0.64
C GLU A 79 -2.26 -21.20 0.72
N PRO A 80 -3.45 -21.74 1.05
CA PRO A 80 -3.64 -23.18 1.28
C PRO A 80 -3.20 -24.09 0.13
N THR A 81 -3.11 -23.55 -1.09
CA THR A 81 -2.79 -24.29 -2.31
C THR A 81 -1.28 -24.45 -2.58
N TYR A 82 -0.41 -23.78 -1.82
CA TYR A 82 1.04 -23.89 -1.99
C TYR A 82 1.74 -23.91 -0.63
N ILE A 83 1.98 -25.12 -0.13
CA ILE A 83 2.56 -25.32 1.19
C ILE A 83 3.99 -25.85 1.03
N SER A 84 4.96 -24.94 1.05
CA SER A 84 6.35 -25.27 1.34
C SER A 84 6.68 -24.70 2.71
N PHE A 85 6.58 -25.51 3.76
CA PHE A 85 6.90 -25.06 5.11
C PHE A 85 8.42 -24.90 5.26
N ASN A 86 8.86 -23.68 5.54
CA ASN A 86 10.17 -23.45 6.12
C ASN A 86 10.07 -23.64 7.64
N ASN A 87 10.77 -24.61 8.21
CA ASN A 87 10.70 -24.92 9.64
C ASN A 87 11.18 -23.78 10.55
N ASP A 88 11.92 -22.81 10.01
CA ASP A 88 12.44 -21.67 10.77
C ASP A 88 11.42 -20.53 10.89
N LYS A 89 10.26 -20.63 10.24
CA LYS A 89 9.24 -19.58 10.23
C LYS A 89 7.96 -19.97 10.97
N ILE A 90 7.26 -18.94 11.41
CA ILE A 90 5.88 -19.03 11.90
C ILE A 90 4.96 -18.91 10.69
N HIS A 91 4.07 -19.89 10.52
CA HIS A 91 3.17 -19.95 9.37
C HIS A 91 1.73 -19.73 9.80
N PHE A 92 1.05 -18.85 9.08
CA PHE A 92 -0.37 -18.59 9.20
C PHE A 92 -1.09 -18.94 7.90
N THR A 93 -2.38 -19.21 7.97
CA THR A 93 -3.27 -19.33 6.80
C THR A 93 -4.44 -18.39 6.95
N MET A 94 -4.92 -17.88 5.82
CA MET A 94 -6.13 -17.08 5.78
C MET A 94 -7.36 -17.93 6.09
N LYS A 95 -8.30 -17.34 6.83
CA LYS A 95 -9.67 -17.82 7.02
C LYS A 95 -10.61 -16.68 6.64
N LEU A 96 -11.34 -16.89 5.55
CA LEU A 96 -12.23 -15.90 4.97
C LEU A 96 -13.68 -16.06 5.46
N ASP A 97 -13.96 -17.18 6.15
CA ASP A 97 -15.28 -17.47 6.71
C ASP A 97 -15.66 -16.39 7.74
N ASP A 98 -16.87 -15.84 7.60
CA ASP A 98 -17.45 -14.82 8.47
C ASP A 98 -16.64 -13.52 8.54
N THR A 99 -16.01 -13.11 7.42
CA THR A 99 -15.28 -11.83 7.30
C THR A 99 -15.77 -10.99 6.12
N GLN A 100 -15.72 -9.67 6.25
CA GLN A 100 -16.05 -8.74 5.17
C GLN A 100 -15.00 -8.84 4.03
N PRO A 101 -15.39 -8.65 2.75
CA PRO A 101 -14.41 -8.53 1.66
C PRO A 101 -13.30 -7.52 1.98
N GLY A 102 -12.04 -7.94 1.76
CA GLY A 102 -10.85 -7.16 2.12
C GLY A 102 -10.29 -7.46 3.51
N PHE A 103 -10.99 -8.24 4.33
CA PHE A 103 -10.52 -8.69 5.65
C PHE A 103 -10.43 -10.21 5.72
N THR A 104 -9.68 -10.72 6.70
CA THR A 104 -9.54 -12.16 6.99
C THR A 104 -9.16 -12.38 8.45
N LYS A 105 -9.38 -13.58 8.97
CA LYS A 105 -8.72 -14.06 10.20
C LYS A 105 -7.47 -14.84 9.82
N LEU A 106 -6.41 -14.71 10.62
CA LEU A 106 -5.14 -15.40 10.37
C LEU A 106 -4.96 -16.54 11.37
N ARG A 107 -5.14 -17.77 10.89
CA ARG A 107 -5.02 -18.98 11.70
C ARG A 107 -3.59 -19.48 11.71
N LEU A 108 -3.04 -19.75 12.89
CA LEU A 108 -1.74 -20.36 13.09
C LEU A 108 -1.74 -21.80 12.56
N VAL A 109 -0.75 -22.12 11.73
CA VAL A 109 -0.53 -23.46 11.14
C VAL A 109 0.69 -24.12 11.77
N GLN A 110 1.77 -23.36 11.92
CA GLN A 110 3.01 -23.86 12.48
C GLN A 110 3.69 -22.76 13.29
N CYS A 111 4.19 -23.14 14.46
CA CYS A 111 4.86 -22.25 15.38
C CYS A 111 6.08 -22.93 15.98
N ASN A 112 7.25 -22.34 15.77
CA ASN A 112 8.51 -22.71 16.41
C ASN A 112 8.89 -21.74 17.55
N ASN A 113 8.18 -20.63 17.70
CA ASN A 113 8.43 -19.60 18.71
C ASN A 113 7.21 -19.41 19.61
N ARG A 114 7.26 -19.98 20.82
CA ARG A 114 6.12 -19.93 21.76
C ARG A 114 5.72 -18.52 22.20
N GLU A 115 6.60 -17.51 22.06
CA GLU A 115 6.24 -16.13 22.40
C GLU A 115 5.10 -15.60 21.54
N ILE A 116 4.99 -16.02 20.26
CA ILE A 116 3.88 -15.57 19.39
C ILE A 116 2.51 -16.04 19.89
N LEU A 117 2.47 -17.14 20.65
CA LEU A 117 1.22 -17.68 21.19
C LEU A 117 0.58 -16.71 22.19
N LYS A 118 1.36 -15.82 22.80
CA LYS A 118 0.85 -14.76 23.69
C LYS A 118 0.02 -13.71 22.93
N ASP A 119 0.21 -13.59 21.62
CA ASP A 119 -0.61 -12.70 20.77
C ASP A 119 -1.74 -13.47 20.08
N CYS A 120 -1.90 -14.76 20.36
CA CYS A 120 -2.91 -15.58 19.72
C CYS A 120 -4.12 -15.80 20.63
N TYR A 121 -5.31 -15.79 20.04
CA TYR A 121 -6.55 -16.20 20.66
C TYR A 121 -6.85 -17.66 20.33
N GLU A 122 -7.19 -18.46 21.35
CA GLU A 122 -7.58 -19.86 21.19
C GLU A 122 -9.09 -19.97 20.96
N ALA A 123 -9.47 -20.53 19.81
CA ALA A 123 -10.85 -20.79 19.44
C ALA A 123 -11.03 -22.27 19.10
N GLY A 124 -11.45 -23.05 20.10
CA GLY A 124 -11.60 -24.50 19.95
C GLY A 124 -10.25 -25.22 19.86
N ARG A 125 -9.87 -25.66 18.65
CA ARG A 125 -8.56 -26.30 18.38
C ARG A 125 -7.62 -25.44 17.54
N ASP A 126 -8.09 -24.29 17.10
CA ASP A 126 -7.36 -23.38 16.24
C ASP A 126 -6.88 -22.16 17.06
N PHE A 127 -5.72 -21.63 16.69
CA PHE A 127 -5.17 -20.40 17.25
C PHE A 127 -5.18 -19.33 16.19
N TYR A 128 -5.59 -18.11 16.55
CA TYR A 128 -5.68 -16.97 15.63
C TYR A 128 -4.85 -15.81 16.16
N ILE A 129 -3.99 -15.21 15.33
CA ILE A 129 -3.22 -14.05 15.77
C ILE A 129 -4.12 -12.83 15.88
N SER A 130 -4.18 -12.24 17.08
CA SER A 130 -4.95 -11.02 17.35
C SER A 130 -4.21 -9.80 16.82
N ASN A 131 -4.90 -8.96 16.05
CA ASN A 131 -4.31 -7.70 15.59
C ASN A 131 -4.04 -6.73 16.75
N LEU A 132 -4.86 -6.77 17.81
CA LEU A 132 -4.70 -5.92 18.98
C LEU A 132 -3.45 -6.30 19.77
N LEU A 133 -3.36 -7.57 20.19
CA LEU A 133 -2.21 -8.07 20.96
C LEU A 133 -0.92 -7.96 20.16
N PHE A 134 -0.98 -8.24 18.85
CA PHE A 134 0.15 -8.07 17.96
C PHE A 134 0.65 -6.62 17.93
N LYS A 135 -0.24 -5.62 17.79
CA LYS A 135 0.17 -4.19 17.87
C LYS A 135 0.76 -3.85 19.23
N GLN A 136 0.14 -4.31 20.33
CA GLN A 136 0.59 -4.05 21.69
C GLN A 136 2.02 -4.55 21.96
N ARG A 137 2.43 -5.66 21.36
CA ARG A 137 3.82 -6.13 21.45
C ARG A 137 4.85 -5.13 20.94
N PHE A 138 4.49 -4.30 19.96
CA PHE A 138 5.42 -3.35 19.32
C PHE A 138 5.19 -1.90 19.76
N LEU A 139 4.18 -1.65 20.59
CA LEU A 139 4.01 -0.40 21.33
C LEU A 139 5.09 -0.32 22.43
N ASN A 140 6.29 0.08 22.03
CA ASN A 140 7.44 0.20 22.94
C ASN A 140 7.67 1.63 23.45
N ASP A 141 6.93 2.61 22.93
CA ASP A 141 7.15 4.03 23.23
C ASP A 141 5.85 4.69 23.77
N PRO A 142 5.86 5.31 24.96
CA PRO A 142 4.73 6.10 25.46
C PRO A 142 4.36 7.31 24.57
N LEU A 143 5.19 7.67 23.59
CA LEU A 143 4.93 8.72 22.59
C LEU A 143 4.29 8.20 21.29
N SER A 144 4.01 6.90 21.21
CA SER A 144 3.32 6.29 20.07
C SER A 144 1.84 6.08 20.35
N THR A 145 0.99 6.42 19.37
CA THR A 145 -0.45 6.18 19.40
C THR A 145 -0.86 5.20 18.32
N VAL A 146 -2.00 4.54 18.50
CA VAL A 146 -2.55 3.65 17.46
C VAL A 146 -3.52 4.45 16.61
N HIS A 147 -3.19 4.62 15.33
CA HIS A 147 -4.08 5.23 14.34
C HIS A 147 -4.44 4.20 13.27
N GLY A 148 -5.62 3.60 13.39
CA GLY A 148 -6.06 2.53 12.51
C GLY A 148 -5.10 1.32 12.52
N PRO A 149 -4.52 0.94 11.36
CA PRO A 149 -3.52 -0.14 11.29
C PRO A 149 -2.12 0.30 11.73
N CYS A 150 -1.89 1.61 11.88
CA CYS A 150 -0.57 2.19 12.07
C CYS A 150 -0.27 2.45 13.56
N LEU A 151 1.02 2.45 13.86
CA LEU A 151 1.59 3.10 15.04
C LEU A 151 2.11 4.47 14.58
N SER A 152 1.54 5.52 15.12
CA SER A 152 1.85 6.91 14.75
C SER A 152 2.60 7.58 15.88
N ASP A 153 3.52 8.50 15.57
CA ASP A 153 4.04 9.41 16.57
C ASP A 153 2.98 10.46 16.97
N ASN A 154 3.16 11.09 18.14
CA ASN A 154 2.21 12.10 18.64
C ASN A 154 2.06 13.31 17.72
N ASP A 155 3.10 13.63 16.93
CA ASP A 155 3.10 14.76 16.00
C ASP A 155 2.47 14.41 14.64
N GLY A 156 2.12 13.13 14.41
CA GLY A 156 1.56 12.65 13.14
C GLY A 156 2.52 12.81 11.95
N LEU A 157 3.83 12.86 12.21
CA LEU A 157 4.87 12.99 11.20
C LEU A 157 5.30 11.63 10.66
N PHE A 158 5.02 10.56 11.40
CA PHE A 158 5.48 9.22 11.06
C PHE A 158 4.44 8.15 11.37
N ASP A 159 4.07 7.39 10.34
CA ASP A 159 3.10 6.30 10.41
C ASP A 159 3.77 4.96 10.09
N ILE A 160 3.74 4.03 11.05
CA ILE A 160 4.29 2.68 10.89
C ILE A 160 3.17 1.66 10.74
N ALA A 161 3.02 1.09 9.56
CA ALA A 161 2.19 -0.09 9.35
C ALA A 161 3.01 -1.37 9.58
N LEU A 162 2.64 -2.14 10.60
CA LEU A 162 3.20 -3.47 10.83
C LEU A 162 2.57 -4.47 9.85
N CYS A 163 3.38 -5.22 9.10
CA CYS A 163 2.90 -6.05 8.01
C CYS A 163 3.33 -7.51 8.12
N LEU A 164 2.39 -8.40 7.82
CA LEU A 164 2.66 -9.80 7.50
C LEU A 164 2.56 -10.01 5.99
N HIS A 165 3.33 -10.96 5.46
CA HIS A 165 3.46 -11.15 4.01
C HIS A 165 2.98 -12.52 3.56
N CYS A 166 2.09 -12.54 2.57
CA CYS A 166 1.88 -13.69 1.71
C CYS A 166 2.63 -13.45 0.40
N LYS A 167 3.67 -14.25 0.14
CA LYS A 167 4.46 -14.14 -1.10
C LYS A 167 3.72 -14.61 -2.35
N SER A 168 2.61 -15.32 -2.15
CA SER A 168 1.76 -15.81 -3.24
C SER A 168 0.63 -14.84 -3.51
N TRP A 169 0.14 -14.83 -4.74
CA TRP A 169 -1.09 -14.10 -5.06
C TRP A 169 -2.29 -14.86 -4.50
N ILE A 170 -3.09 -14.18 -3.67
CA ILE A 170 -4.18 -14.79 -2.93
C ILE A 170 -5.36 -15.15 -3.83
N THR A 171 -6.08 -16.23 -3.49
CA THR A 171 -7.22 -16.70 -4.28
C THR A 171 -8.32 -15.65 -4.51
N PRO A 172 -8.75 -14.85 -3.51
CA PRO A 172 -9.76 -13.81 -3.70
C PRO A 172 -9.40 -12.77 -4.77
N ALA A 173 -8.10 -12.51 -4.96
CA ALA A 173 -7.60 -11.50 -5.89
C ALA A 173 -7.23 -12.05 -7.27
N LYS A 174 -7.39 -13.37 -7.54
CA LYS A 174 -6.99 -13.97 -8.82
C LYS A 174 -7.67 -13.33 -10.03
N HIS A 175 -8.92 -12.89 -9.87
CA HIS A 175 -9.68 -12.24 -10.94
C HIS A 175 -9.02 -10.94 -11.45
N TRP A 176 -8.23 -10.26 -10.60
CA TRP A 176 -7.51 -9.05 -10.99
C TRP A 176 -6.48 -9.30 -12.09
N ILE A 177 -5.84 -10.48 -12.10
CA ILE A 177 -4.83 -10.86 -13.09
C ILE A 177 -5.42 -10.84 -14.50
N THR A 178 -6.66 -11.31 -14.63
CA THR A 178 -7.37 -11.43 -15.91
C THR A 178 -8.29 -10.24 -16.21
N ARG A 179 -8.37 -9.24 -15.31
CA ARG A 179 -9.33 -8.14 -15.42
C ARG A 179 -9.04 -7.20 -16.59
N SER A 180 -7.76 -6.91 -16.87
CA SER A 180 -7.38 -5.93 -17.90
C SER A 180 -6.79 -6.62 -19.16
N ASN A 181 -7.46 -6.40 -20.29
CA ASN A 181 -6.96 -6.67 -21.65
C ASN A 181 -6.37 -5.40 -22.32
N ASN A 182 -6.31 -4.29 -21.59
CA ASN A 182 -5.88 -2.98 -22.09
C ASN A 182 -4.35 -2.82 -21.99
N SER A 183 -3.82 -1.76 -22.62
CA SER A 183 -2.39 -1.44 -22.69
C SER A 183 -1.74 -1.08 -21.33
N TRP A 184 -2.52 -0.93 -20.26
CA TRP A 184 -2.03 -0.62 -18.92
C TRP A 184 -2.76 -1.47 -17.85
N PRO A 185 -2.08 -1.88 -16.78
CA PRO A 185 -0.62 -1.87 -16.62
C PRO A 185 0.04 -2.87 -17.59
N SER A 186 1.34 -2.68 -17.88
CA SER A 186 2.08 -3.60 -18.74
C SER A 186 2.16 -5.00 -18.10
N TYR A 187 2.44 -6.01 -18.93
CA TYR A 187 2.63 -7.38 -18.45
C TYR A 187 3.71 -7.45 -17.35
N ASP A 188 4.84 -6.78 -17.51
CA ASP A 188 5.94 -6.80 -16.53
C ASP A 188 5.54 -6.19 -15.19
N VAL A 189 4.72 -5.12 -15.21
CA VAL A 189 4.18 -4.50 -13.99
C VAL A 189 3.21 -5.48 -13.31
N LYS A 190 2.30 -6.10 -14.06
CA LYS A 190 1.38 -7.13 -13.51
C LYS A 190 2.15 -8.30 -12.89
N GLN A 191 3.16 -8.83 -13.58
CA GLN A 191 3.99 -9.92 -13.07
C GLN A 191 4.76 -9.51 -11.83
N SER A 192 5.29 -8.29 -11.79
CA SER A 192 6.01 -7.78 -10.60
C SER A 192 5.08 -7.69 -9.39
N ILE A 193 3.83 -7.25 -9.59
CA ILE A 193 2.80 -7.19 -8.54
C ILE A 193 2.44 -8.60 -8.05
N VAL A 194 2.11 -9.51 -8.98
CA VAL A 194 1.75 -10.90 -8.65
C VAL A 194 2.90 -11.63 -7.95
N LYS A 195 4.14 -11.44 -8.41
CA LYS A 195 5.34 -12.04 -7.82
C LYS A 195 5.65 -11.47 -6.43
N HIS A 196 5.31 -10.22 -6.18
CA HIS A 196 5.45 -9.65 -4.84
C HIS A 196 4.46 -10.30 -3.87
N GLY A 197 3.24 -10.58 -4.29
CA GLY A 197 2.19 -11.11 -3.42
C GLY A 197 1.44 -9.99 -2.70
N VAL A 198 1.00 -10.26 -1.46
CA VAL A 198 0.03 -9.41 -0.74
C VAL A 198 0.43 -9.24 0.72
N LEU A 199 0.22 -8.04 1.27
CA LEU A 199 0.49 -7.72 2.67
C LEU A 199 -0.79 -7.80 3.51
N PHE A 200 -0.62 -7.90 4.82
CA PHE A 200 -1.71 -7.93 5.79
C PHE A 200 -1.36 -6.98 6.94
N VAL A 201 -2.30 -6.10 7.30
CA VAL A 201 -2.10 -5.09 8.34
C VAL A 201 -3.07 -5.30 9.52
N PRO A 202 -2.65 -5.00 10.76
CA PRO A 202 -3.38 -5.34 11.97
C PRO A 202 -4.52 -4.34 12.26
N ILE A 203 -5.62 -4.47 11.52
CA ILE A 203 -6.86 -3.73 11.75
C ILE A 203 -8.06 -4.61 11.37
N GLY A 204 -9.10 -4.56 12.20
CA GLY A 204 -10.40 -5.17 11.91
C GLY A 204 -11.44 -4.18 11.41
N VAL A 205 -12.60 -4.72 11.06
CA VAL A 205 -13.76 -3.93 10.67
C VAL A 205 -14.35 -3.31 11.92
N LYS A 206 -14.43 -1.97 11.94
CA LYS A 206 -14.96 -1.21 13.08
C LYS A 206 -16.37 -1.68 13.45
N GLY A 207 -16.57 -2.08 14.70
CA GLY A 207 -17.85 -2.58 15.21
C GLY A 207 -18.13 -4.05 14.90
N SER A 208 -17.19 -4.78 14.29
CA SER A 208 -17.27 -6.23 14.15
C SER A 208 -17.14 -6.90 15.52
N THR A 209 -17.90 -7.99 15.74
CA THR A 209 -17.76 -8.81 16.96
C THR A 209 -16.41 -9.53 17.04
N GLN A 210 -15.65 -9.57 15.94
CA GLN A 210 -14.34 -10.20 15.83
C GLN A 210 -13.27 -9.19 15.40
N GLU A 211 -13.50 -7.89 15.63
CA GLU A 211 -12.63 -6.79 15.20
C GLU A 211 -11.16 -7.01 15.61
N GLU A 212 -10.88 -7.56 16.80
CA GLU A 212 -9.52 -7.81 17.30
C GLU A 212 -8.82 -9.02 16.65
N LEU A 213 -9.54 -9.86 15.91
CA LEU A 213 -9.01 -11.05 15.23
C LEU A 213 -8.96 -10.89 13.70
N GLU A 214 -9.56 -9.83 13.18
CA GLU A 214 -9.57 -9.50 11.76
C GLU A 214 -8.27 -8.79 11.36
N TRP A 215 -7.84 -9.04 10.14
CA TRP A 215 -6.68 -8.44 9.50
C TRP A 215 -7.10 -7.94 8.13
N ARG A 216 -6.69 -6.72 7.78
CA ARG A 216 -6.97 -6.15 6.46
C ARG A 216 -5.93 -6.60 5.45
N ILE A 217 -6.41 -7.08 4.31
CA ILE A 217 -5.59 -7.39 3.14
C ILE A 217 -5.16 -6.07 2.51
N SER A 218 -3.85 -5.89 2.30
CA SER A 218 -3.26 -4.67 1.75
C SER A 218 -2.52 -4.95 0.43
N PHE A 219 -2.89 -4.18 -0.60
CA PHE A 219 -2.24 -4.16 -1.91
C PHE A 219 -1.31 -2.95 -2.08
N SER A 220 -0.89 -2.28 -1.00
CA SER A 220 -0.14 -1.01 -1.07
C SER A 220 1.14 -1.08 -1.90
N VAL A 221 1.85 -2.21 -1.88
CA VAL A 221 3.03 -2.41 -2.76
C VAL A 221 2.61 -2.55 -4.22
N GLY A 222 1.50 -3.26 -4.49
CA GLY A 222 0.94 -3.39 -5.82
C GLY A 222 0.51 -2.03 -6.39
N GLU A 223 -0.20 -1.24 -5.61
CA GLU A 223 -0.61 0.13 -5.96
C GLU A 223 0.58 1.05 -6.21
N LYS A 224 1.60 0.99 -5.35
CA LYS A 224 2.86 1.71 -5.56
C LYS A 224 3.51 1.36 -6.89
N LEU A 225 3.54 0.07 -7.25
CA LEU A 225 4.06 -0.37 -8.56
C LEU A 225 3.22 0.13 -9.74
N LEU A 226 1.89 0.20 -9.58
CA LEU A 226 1.01 0.81 -10.58
C LEU A 226 1.32 2.30 -10.77
N ILE A 227 1.44 3.06 -9.68
CA ILE A 227 1.78 4.49 -9.71
C ILE A 227 3.19 4.71 -10.28
N PHE A 228 4.10 3.78 -10.04
CA PHE A 228 5.45 3.82 -10.64
C PHE A 228 5.43 3.68 -12.16
N SER A 229 4.40 3.03 -12.70
CA SER A 229 4.22 2.85 -14.15
C SER A 229 3.49 4.00 -14.85
N PHE A 230 3.01 5.01 -14.11
CA PHE A 230 2.39 6.20 -14.69
C PHE A 230 3.37 6.98 -15.57
N THR A 231 2.83 7.55 -16.64
CA THR A 231 3.49 8.67 -17.33
C THR A 231 3.59 9.88 -16.40
N HIS A 232 4.50 10.82 -16.72
CA HIS A 232 4.64 12.02 -15.90
C HIS A 232 3.34 12.84 -15.83
N THR A 233 2.60 12.96 -16.94
CA THR A 233 1.30 13.64 -16.97
C THR A 233 0.26 12.95 -16.07
N GLN A 234 0.15 11.62 -16.12
CA GLN A 234 -0.75 10.87 -15.23
C GLN A 234 -0.38 11.08 -13.76
N LEU A 235 0.91 11.12 -13.43
CA LEU A 235 1.36 11.41 -12.07
C LEU A 235 1.03 12.84 -11.63
N LEU A 236 1.16 13.83 -12.51
CA LEU A 236 0.77 15.21 -12.22
C LEU A 236 -0.74 15.33 -11.98
N CYS A 237 -1.57 14.65 -12.79
CA CYS A 237 -3.01 14.58 -12.58
C CYS A 237 -3.35 13.90 -11.25
N TYR A 238 -2.67 12.79 -10.93
CA TYR A 238 -2.83 12.08 -9.66
C TYR A 238 -2.51 12.99 -8.47
N ALA A 239 -1.36 13.69 -8.50
CA ALA A 239 -0.99 14.62 -7.46
C ALA A 239 -1.99 15.77 -7.31
N LEU A 240 -2.50 16.31 -8.42
CA LEU A 240 -3.55 17.33 -8.38
C LEU A 240 -4.82 16.83 -7.69
N VAL A 241 -5.25 15.60 -7.98
CA VAL A 241 -6.38 14.97 -7.27
C VAL A 241 -6.10 14.85 -5.78
N LYS A 242 -4.90 14.41 -5.38
CA LYS A 242 -4.52 14.33 -3.96
C LYS A 242 -4.56 15.70 -3.27
N ILE A 243 -4.06 16.75 -3.92
CA ILE A 243 -4.08 18.13 -3.40
C ILE A 243 -5.52 18.61 -3.25
N LEU A 244 -6.36 18.43 -4.27
CA LEU A 244 -7.76 18.85 -4.21
C LEU A 244 -8.52 18.16 -3.08
N LEU A 245 -8.25 16.87 -2.86
CA LEU A 245 -8.88 16.14 -1.77
C LEU A 245 -8.40 16.65 -0.41
N LYS A 246 -7.08 16.72 -0.21
CA LYS A 246 -6.47 17.12 1.06
C LYS A 246 -6.73 18.58 1.45
N ASP A 247 -6.67 19.49 0.48
CA ASP A 247 -6.66 20.93 0.77
C ASP A 247 -8.03 21.59 0.54
N VAL A 248 -8.93 20.93 -0.21
CA VAL A 248 -10.24 21.51 -0.58
C VAL A 248 -11.42 20.68 -0.06
N ILE A 249 -11.33 19.34 -0.09
CA ILE A 249 -12.47 18.46 0.23
C ILE A 249 -12.41 17.92 1.67
N ASP A 250 -11.22 17.80 2.28
CA ASP A 250 -11.03 17.39 3.69
C ASP A 250 -11.69 18.33 4.72
N LEU A 251 -12.42 19.36 4.27
CA LEU A 251 -13.34 20.14 5.09
C LEU A 251 -14.66 19.40 5.42
N ASP A 252 -15.02 18.32 4.70
CA ASP A 252 -16.33 17.65 4.83
C ASP A 252 -16.30 16.20 5.36
N ASN A 253 -15.15 15.64 5.77
CA ASN A 253 -14.99 14.28 6.36
C ASN A 253 -15.56 13.07 5.57
N ASP A 254 -16.16 13.29 4.40
CA ASP A 254 -16.88 12.25 3.63
C ASP A 254 -16.05 11.64 2.47
N CYS A 255 -14.84 12.15 2.19
CA CYS A 255 -14.03 11.68 1.06
C CYS A 255 -12.77 10.94 1.52
N ASP A 256 -12.76 9.61 1.36
CA ASP A 256 -11.60 8.77 1.66
C ASP A 256 -10.55 8.85 0.54
N MET A 257 -9.34 9.31 0.89
CA MET A 257 -8.18 9.37 0.00
C MET A 257 -7.86 8.04 -0.68
N GLU A 258 -8.11 6.91 0.00
CA GLU A 258 -7.92 5.58 -0.57
C GLU A 258 -8.98 5.29 -1.64
N ALA A 259 -10.24 5.63 -1.41
CA ALA A 259 -11.31 5.47 -2.40
C ALA A 259 -11.04 6.32 -3.67
N ALA A 260 -10.58 7.55 -3.50
CA ALA A 260 -10.21 8.41 -4.62
C ALA A 260 -9.00 7.88 -5.40
N ARG A 261 -8.01 7.32 -4.71
CA ARG A 261 -6.86 6.65 -5.33
C ARG A 261 -7.30 5.46 -6.18
N GLN A 262 -8.20 4.61 -5.66
CA GLN A 262 -8.74 3.48 -6.42
C GLN A 262 -9.54 3.94 -7.65
N ALA A 263 -10.37 4.98 -7.50
CA ALA A 263 -11.10 5.60 -8.61
C ALA A 263 -10.13 6.14 -9.68
N PHE A 264 -9.03 6.76 -9.28
CA PHE A 264 -8.02 7.25 -10.21
C PHE A 264 -7.34 6.09 -10.96
N LEU A 265 -6.93 5.02 -10.27
CA LEU A 265 -6.33 3.84 -10.89
C LEU A 265 -7.29 3.19 -11.92
N LEU A 266 -8.57 3.08 -11.58
CA LEU A 266 -9.62 2.62 -12.49
C LEU A 266 -9.74 3.53 -13.71
N SER A 267 -9.68 4.85 -13.53
CA SER A 267 -9.75 5.80 -14.65
C SER A 267 -8.57 5.64 -15.62
N ILE A 268 -7.37 5.35 -15.13
CA ILE A 268 -6.20 5.05 -15.97
C ILE A 268 -6.37 3.72 -16.71
N GLU A 269 -6.99 2.71 -16.09
CA GLU A 269 -7.30 1.43 -16.75
C GLU A 269 -8.29 1.62 -17.93
N LEU A 270 -9.25 2.54 -17.80
CA LEU A 270 -10.21 2.91 -18.84
C LEU A 270 -9.58 3.82 -19.92
N PHE A 271 -8.68 4.72 -19.52
CA PHE A 271 -8.06 5.73 -20.38
C PHE A 271 -6.53 5.74 -20.21
N PRO A 272 -5.81 4.72 -20.73
CA PRO A 272 -4.38 4.53 -20.46
C PRO A 272 -3.44 5.58 -21.08
N GLY A 273 -3.97 6.49 -21.90
CA GLY A 273 -3.22 7.49 -22.66
C GLY A 273 -2.54 6.89 -23.89
N GLN A 274 -2.62 7.58 -25.03
CA GLN A 274 -1.88 7.16 -26.22
C GLN A 274 -0.41 7.57 -26.07
N LYS A 275 0.52 6.62 -26.18
CA LYS A 275 1.92 6.96 -26.50
C LYS A 275 1.94 7.55 -27.91
N HIS A 276 1.85 8.86 -28.04
CA HIS A 276 2.18 9.51 -29.31
C HIS A 276 3.66 9.25 -29.59
N ASN A 277 3.95 8.28 -30.45
CA ASN A 277 5.20 8.24 -31.20
C ASN A 277 5.21 9.51 -32.05
N ARG A 278 5.76 10.61 -31.52
CA ARG A 278 6.25 11.69 -32.37
C ARG A 278 7.48 11.14 -33.08
N GLY A 279 7.23 10.40 -34.17
CA GLY A 279 8.24 10.16 -35.18
C GLY A 279 8.70 11.53 -35.65
N PHE A 280 9.93 11.89 -35.30
CA PHE A 280 10.64 12.94 -36.00
C PHE A 280 10.83 12.46 -37.44
N HIS A 281 9.90 12.82 -38.33
CA HIS A 281 10.22 12.87 -39.74
C HIS A 281 11.16 14.04 -39.94
N LYS A 282 12.42 13.69 -40.25
CA LYS A 282 13.44 14.59 -40.79
C LYS A 282 12.95 15.22 -42.09
#